data_AF-A0A3M0YJ06-F1
#
_entry.id   AF-A0A3M0YJ06-F1
#
_cell.length_a   1.000
_cell.length_b   1.000
_cell.length_c   1.000
_cell.angle_alpha   90.00
_cell.angle_beta   90.00
_cell.angle_gamma   90.00
#
_symmetry.space_group_name_H-M   'P 1'
#
loop_
_entity.id
_entity.type
_entity.pdbx_description
1 polymer ?
#
loop_
_entity_poly.entity_id
_entity_poly.type
_entity_poly.pdbx_seq_one_letter_code
_entity_poly.pdbx_strand_id
1 'polypeptide(L)'
;MKLPPFRHAGLLEEALTHPSAGPSRFERLEFLGDALLNAIVAIELFHRFPEASEGELSRLRSTLVRGETLAGIAERLALSSMLRLGRGERPRPSILADALEALIGAIYLD
;
A
#
# COMPACT_ATOMS: atom_id res chain seq x y z
N MET A 1 15.90 0.62 2.59
CA MET A 1 15.24 -0.25 3.59
C MET A 1 15.07 -1.62 2.95
N LYS A 2 15.20 -2.74 3.69
CA LYS A 2 14.90 -4.08 3.16
C LYS A 2 13.48 -4.46 3.56
N LEU A 3 12.70 -4.98 2.60
CA LEU A 3 11.39 -5.58 2.87
C LEU A 3 11.55 -6.81 3.78
N PRO A 4 10.53 -7.15 4.59
CA PRO A 4 10.56 -8.39 5.35
C PRO A 4 10.73 -9.59 4.40
N PRO A 5 11.39 -10.67 4.85
CA PRO A 5 11.50 -11.88 4.04
C PRO A 5 10.11 -12.50 3.84
N PHE A 6 9.77 -12.83 2.59
CA PHE A 6 8.55 -13.54 2.24
C PHE A 6 8.77 -15.05 2.27
N ARG A 7 7.82 -15.81 2.83
CA ARG A 7 7.75 -17.27 2.76
C ARG A 7 7.32 -17.73 1.36
N HIS A 8 6.43 -16.97 0.73
CA HIS A 8 5.89 -17.19 -0.60
C HIS A 8 6.31 -16.06 -1.53
N ALA A 9 7.47 -16.21 -2.17
CA ALA A 9 8.04 -15.18 -3.06
C ALA A 9 7.08 -14.71 -4.18
N GLY A 10 6.12 -15.57 -4.59
CA GLY A 10 5.10 -15.20 -5.59
C GLY A 10 4.16 -14.08 -5.14
N LEU A 11 3.90 -13.92 -3.83
CA LEU A 11 3.06 -12.83 -3.32
C LEU A 11 3.74 -11.46 -3.51
N LEU A 12 5.04 -11.39 -3.23
CA LEU A 12 5.82 -10.18 -3.45
C LEU A 12 5.89 -9.82 -4.95
N GLU A 13 6.09 -10.82 -5.81
CA GLU A 13 6.12 -10.60 -7.26
C GLU A 13 4.77 -10.08 -7.77
N GLU A 14 3.65 -10.64 -7.30
CA GLU A 14 2.30 -10.20 -7.68
C GLU A 14 1.98 -8.79 -7.18
N ALA A 15 2.35 -8.45 -5.95
CA ALA A 15 2.18 -7.11 -5.39
C ALA A 15 3.00 -6.04 -6.13
N LEU A 16 4.08 -6.43 -6.81
CA LEU A 16 4.95 -5.52 -7.56
C LEU A 16 4.71 -5.56 -9.08
N THR A 17 3.73 -6.34 -9.56
CA THR A 17 3.41 -6.46 -11.00
C THR A 17 2.11 -5.74 -11.31
N HIS A 18 2.22 -4.48 -11.74
CA HIS A 18 1.08 -3.66 -12.13
C HIS A 18 0.33 -4.29 -13.32
N PRO A 19 -1.01 -4.15 -13.44
CA PRO A 19 -1.81 -4.76 -14.51
C PRO A 19 -1.34 -4.42 -15.94
N SER A 20 -0.67 -3.28 -16.13
CA SER A 20 -0.09 -2.92 -17.44
C SER A 20 1.04 -3.87 -17.90
N ALA A 21 1.72 -4.56 -16.98
CA ALA A 21 2.78 -5.51 -17.29
C ALA A 21 2.27 -6.90 -17.69
N GLY A 22 0.99 -7.20 -17.43
CA GLY A 22 0.35 -8.47 -17.72
C GLY A 22 -0.63 -8.88 -16.61
N PRO A 23 -1.30 -10.04 -16.76
CA PRO A 23 -2.22 -10.56 -15.74
C PRO A 23 -1.52 -10.75 -14.39
N SER A 24 -2.06 -10.17 -13.33
CA SER A 24 -1.56 -10.31 -11.96
C SER A 24 -2.71 -10.25 -10.95
N ARG A 25 -2.43 -10.62 -9.69
CA ARG A 25 -3.37 -10.45 -8.57
C ARG A 25 -3.26 -9.07 -7.91
N PHE A 26 -2.54 -8.14 -8.53
CA PHE A 26 -2.22 -6.81 -7.98
C PHE A 26 -3.45 -6.09 -7.44
N GLU A 27 -4.49 -5.89 -8.26
CA GLU A 27 -5.70 -5.16 -7.85
C GLU A 27 -6.45 -5.85 -6.70
N ARG A 28 -6.36 -7.18 -6.60
CA ARG A 28 -6.95 -7.93 -5.47
C ARG A 28 -6.15 -7.73 -4.17
N LEU A 29 -4.83 -7.66 -4.29
CA LEU A 29 -3.94 -7.40 -3.16
C LEU A 29 -4.08 -5.94 -2.70
N GLU A 30 -4.16 -5.00 -3.64
CA GLU A 30 -4.44 -3.58 -3.40
C GLU A 30 -5.75 -3.41 -2.62
N PHE A 31 -6.84 -4.00 -3.11
CA PHE A 31 -8.14 -3.97 -2.43
C PHE A 31 -8.08 -4.47 -0.97
N LEU A 32 -7.38 -5.59 -0.73
CA LEU A 32 -7.20 -6.11 0.62
C LEU A 32 -6.32 -5.18 1.46
N GLY A 33 -5.24 -4.67 0.86
CA GLY A 33 -4.27 -3.79 1.45
C GLY A 33 -4.85 -2.46 1.92
N ASP A 34 -5.69 -1.82 1.11
CA ASP A 34 -6.40 -0.58 1.46
C ASP A 34 -7.29 -0.79 2.71
N ALA A 35 -8.08 -1.87 2.72
CA ALA A 35 -8.95 -2.19 3.85
C ALA A 35 -8.14 -2.43 5.14
N LEU A 36 -7.02 -3.16 5.05
CA LEU A 36 -6.12 -3.41 6.17
C LEU A 36 -5.45 -2.12 6.65
N LEU A 37 -4.94 -1.29 5.73
CA LEU A 37 -4.29 -0.02 6.03
C LEU A 37 -5.24 0.91 6.78
N ASN A 38 -6.48 1.05 6.30
CA ASN A 38 -7.52 1.84 6.96
C ASN A 38 -7.80 1.35 8.38
N ALA A 39 -7.89 0.03 8.58
CA ALA A 39 -8.11 -0.56 9.90
C ALA A 39 -6.92 -0.33 10.83
N ILE A 40 -5.69 -0.59 10.37
CA ILE A 40 -4.46 -0.41 11.16
C ILE A 40 -4.32 1.04 11.60
N VAL A 41 -4.50 2.00 10.68
CA VAL A 41 -4.41 3.43 11.01
C VAL A 41 -5.53 3.84 11.96
N ALA A 42 -6.76 3.34 11.77
CA ALA A 42 -7.86 3.62 12.70
C ALA A 42 -7.57 3.12 14.12
N ILE A 43 -7.05 1.90 14.26
CA ILE A 43 -6.67 1.31 15.56
C ILE A 43 -5.58 2.15 16.23
N GLU A 44 -4.54 2.51 15.48
CA GLU A 44 -3.45 3.32 16.00
C GLU A 44 -3.93 4.70 16.46
N LEU A 45 -4.77 5.37 15.67
CA LEU A 45 -5.33 6.67 16.03
C LEU A 45 -6.26 6.59 17.24
N PHE A 46 -7.09 5.56 17.33
CA PHE A 46 -7.99 5.33 18.46
C PHE A 46 -7.22 5.22 19.78
N HIS A 47 -6.11 4.46 19.79
CA HIS A 47 -5.29 4.32 20.98
C HIS A 47 -4.41 5.53 21.27
N ARG A 48 -3.91 6.21 20.24
CA ARG A 48 -3.01 7.36 20.39
C ARG A 48 -3.73 8.64 20.80
N PHE A 49 -5.00 8.79 20.43
CA PHE A 49 -5.79 10.00 20.70
C PHE A 49 -7.12 9.66 21.38
N PRO A 50 -7.10 9.22 22.66
CA PRO A 50 -8.30 8.71 23.35
C PRO A 50 -9.41 9.75 23.56
N GLU A 51 -9.07 11.04 23.55
CA GLU A 51 -10.04 12.14 23.74
C GLU A 51 -10.54 12.74 22.41
N ALA A 52 -10.06 12.26 21.26
CA ALA A 52 -10.46 12.77 19.96
C ALA A 52 -11.87 12.27 19.59
N SER A 53 -12.66 13.15 18.98
CA SER A 53 -13.96 12.80 18.41
C SER A 53 -13.81 11.90 17.17
N GLU A 54 -14.89 11.21 16.80
CA GLU A 54 -14.94 10.40 15.57
C GLU A 54 -14.55 11.22 14.34
N GLY A 55 -15.05 12.46 14.21
CA GLY A 55 -14.76 13.32 13.08
C GLY A 55 -13.28 13.73 12.99
N GLU A 56 -12.61 13.93 14.12
CA GLU A 56 -11.16 14.20 14.17
C GLU A 56 -10.35 12.97 13.77
N LEU A 57 -10.68 11.81 14.32
CA LEU A 57 -10.03 10.53 13.98
C LEU A 57 -10.19 10.20 12.49
N SER A 58 -11.40 10.37 11.94
CA SER A 58 -11.70 10.16 10.53
C SER A 58 -10.90 11.11 9.62
N ARG A 59 -10.78 12.40 9.97
CA ARG A 59 -9.95 13.36 9.22
C ARG A 59 -8.46 13.02 9.28
N LEU A 60 -7.95 12.63 10.45
CA LEU A 60 -6.56 12.21 10.61
C LEU A 60 -6.28 10.96 9.78
N ARG A 61 -7.14 9.95 9.85
CA ARG A 61 -7.02 8.71 9.06
C ARG A 61 -6.97 9.03 7.58
N SER A 62 -7.96 9.76 7.06
CA SER A 62 -8.01 10.13 5.63
C SER A 62 -6.77 10.89 5.18
N THR A 63 -6.16 11.70 6.05
CA THR A 63 -4.91 12.41 5.75
C THR A 63 -3.71 11.46 5.66
N LEU A 64 -3.67 10.43 6.51
CA LEU A 64 -2.58 9.45 6.56
C LEU A 64 -2.67 8.42 5.43
N VAL A 65 -3.87 8.00 5.04
CA VAL A 65 -4.09 6.98 4.01
C VAL A 65 -4.33 7.55 2.61
N ARG A 66 -4.27 8.88 2.43
CA ARG A 66 -4.43 9.47 1.09
C ARG A 66 -3.28 9.10 0.15
N GLY A 67 -3.59 9.01 -1.13
CA GLY A 67 -2.65 8.61 -2.18
C GLY A 67 -1.34 9.40 -2.18
N GLU A 68 -1.34 10.73 -1.96
CA GLU A 68 -0.07 11.49 -1.94
C GLU A 68 0.84 11.11 -0.76
N THR A 69 0.25 10.83 0.40
CA THR A 69 0.99 10.39 1.59
C THR A 69 1.58 9.00 1.33
N LEU A 70 0.78 8.09 0.76
CA LEU A 70 1.20 6.73 0.45
C LEU A 70 2.27 6.68 -0.64
N ALA A 71 2.12 7.47 -1.70
CA ALA A 71 3.13 7.62 -2.75
C ALA A 71 4.48 8.09 -2.19
N GLY A 72 4.46 9.07 -1.27
CA GLY A 72 5.68 9.53 -0.60
C GLY A 72 6.36 8.45 0.25
N ILE A 73 5.57 7.58 0.90
CA ILE A 73 6.09 6.41 1.62
C ILE A 73 6.68 5.40 0.64
N ALA A 74 5.97 5.07 -0.43
CA ALA A 74 6.41 4.13 -1.46
C ALA A 74 7.73 4.55 -2.12
N GLU A 75 7.94 5.85 -2.38
CA GLU A 75 9.22 6.37 -2.88
C GLU A 75 10.35 6.21 -1.87
N ARG A 76 10.11 6.48 -0.58
CA ARG A 76 11.10 6.27 0.49
C ARG A 76 11.47 4.79 0.65
N LEU A 77 10.56 3.90 0.29
CA LEU A 77 10.78 2.45 0.24
C LEU A 77 11.41 1.99 -1.07
N ALA A 78 11.64 2.90 -2.02
CA ALA A 78 12.16 2.63 -3.36
C ALA A 78 11.29 1.68 -4.20
N LEU A 79 9.98 1.64 -3.96
CA LEU A 79 9.06 0.77 -4.71
C LEU A 79 9.03 1.10 -6.21
N SER A 80 9.28 2.36 -6.58
CA SER A 80 9.42 2.80 -7.97
C SER A 80 10.45 1.98 -8.76
N SER A 81 11.54 1.54 -8.11
CA SER A 81 12.58 0.72 -8.72
C SER A 81 12.28 -0.78 -8.74
N MET A 82 11.32 -1.23 -7.93
CA MET A 82 10.94 -2.64 -7.78
C MET A 82 9.73 -3.01 -8.64
N LEU A 83 8.95 -2.00 -9.05
CA LEU A 83 7.74 -2.17 -9.85
C LEU A 83 8.03 -2.72 -11.24
N ARG A 84 7.22 -3.70 -11.63
CA ARG A 84 7.15 -4.24 -12.98
C ARG A 84 5.99 -3.59 -13.70
N LEU A 85 6.30 -2.83 -14.73
CA LEU A 85 5.36 -2.02 -15.48
C LEU A 85 5.36 -2.41 -16.96
N GLY A 86 4.20 -2.27 -17.60
CA GLY A 86 4.03 -2.48 -19.03
C GLY A 86 4.79 -1.48 -19.89
N ARG A 87 4.90 -1.77 -21.19
CA ARG A 87 5.59 -0.90 -22.15
C ARG A 87 4.92 0.47 -22.20
N GLY A 88 5.69 1.52 -21.88
CA GLY A 88 5.22 2.91 -21.91
C GLY A 88 4.62 3.39 -20.59
N GLU A 89 4.34 2.48 -19.65
CA GLU A 89 3.90 2.83 -18.31
C GLU A 89 5.11 3.29 -17.47
N ARG A 90 4.90 4.29 -16.62
CA ARG A 90 5.95 4.84 -15.74
C ARG A 90 5.41 4.93 -14.32
N PRO A 91 6.27 4.80 -13.30
CA PRO A 91 5.85 5.04 -11.92
C PRO A 91 5.25 6.44 -11.81
N ARG A 92 4.02 6.52 -11.29
CA ARG A 92 3.32 7.75 -10.97
C ARG A 92 2.84 7.65 -9.52
N PRO A 93 2.52 8.78 -8.85
CA PRO A 93 2.09 8.76 -7.47
C PRO A 93 0.94 7.77 -7.18
N SER A 94 -0.06 7.67 -8.07
CA SER A 94 -1.16 6.70 -7.89
C SER A 94 -0.64 5.26 -7.86
N ILE A 95 0.11 4.84 -8.90
CA ILE A 95 0.66 3.47 -8.99
C ILE A 95 1.53 3.13 -7.76
N LEU A 96 2.25 4.11 -7.22
CA LEU A 96 3.10 3.91 -6.06
C LEU A 96 2.29 3.75 -4.78
N ALA A 97 1.18 4.48 -4.63
CA ALA A 97 0.23 4.29 -3.54
C ALA A 97 -0.41 2.90 -3.63
N ASP A 98 -0.95 2.55 -4.80
CA ASP A 98 -1.60 1.26 -5.07
C ASP A 98 -0.62 0.09 -4.82
N ALA A 99 0.65 0.26 -5.19
CA ALA A 99 1.69 -0.75 -4.97
C ALA A 99 2.04 -0.92 -3.48
N LEU A 100 1.98 0.16 -2.69
CA LEU A 100 2.17 0.07 -1.24
C LEU A 100 1.01 -0.68 -0.59
N GLU A 101 -0.23 -0.43 -1.02
CA GLU A 101 -1.41 -1.15 -0.57
C GLU A 101 -1.33 -2.63 -0.97
N ALA A 102 -1.02 -2.93 -2.24
CA ALA A 102 -0.82 -4.29 -2.70
C ALA A 102 0.26 -5.03 -1.92
N LEU A 103 1.36 -4.35 -1.57
CA LEU A 103 2.41 -4.90 -0.72
C LEU A 103 1.92 -5.20 0.69
N ILE A 104 1.11 -4.33 1.30
CA ILE A 104 0.48 -4.59 2.61
C ILE A 104 -0.42 -5.82 2.54
N GLY A 105 -1.25 -5.93 1.49
CA GLY A 105 -2.09 -7.10 1.25
C GLY A 105 -1.27 -8.39 1.10
N ALA A 106 -0.15 -8.33 0.38
CA ALA A 106 0.75 -9.47 0.21
C ALA A 106 1.45 -9.86 1.52
N ILE A 107 1.91 -8.90 2.32
CA ILE A 107 2.52 -9.18 3.64
C ILE A 107 1.52 -9.85 4.58
N TYR A 108 0.25 -9.46 4.54
CA TYR A 108 -0.79 -10.06 5.37
C TYR A 108 -1.10 -11.52 5.00
N LEU A 109 -0.98 -11.87 3.72
CA LEU A 109 -1.26 -13.22 3.22
C LEU A 109 -0.08 -14.19 3.30
N ASP A 110 1.13 -13.68 3.56
CA ASP A 110 2.37 -14.47 3.62
C ASP A 110 2.60 -15.16 4.98
#